data_AF-A0A318UWY7-F1
#
_entry.id   AF-A0A318UWY7-F1
#
_cell.length_a   1.000
_cell.length_b   1.000
_cell.length_c   1.000
_cell.angle_alpha   90.00
_cell.angle_beta   90.00
_cell.angle_gamma   90.00
#
_symmetry.space_group_name_H-M   'P 1'
#
loop_
_entity.id
_entity.type
_entity.pdbx_description
1 polymer ?
#
loop_
_entity_poly.entity_id
_entity_poly.type
_entity_poly.pdbx_seq_one_letter_code
_entity_poly.pdbx_strand_id
1 'polypeptide(L)' 'MKNDLKYDDFGNLDADYYVEKAYELRRAYLSAAMKSAVASVKAFFANLTTSNRTLKSTPQH' A
#
# COMPACT_ATOMS: atom_id res chain seq x y z
N MET A 1 -14.86 -16.29 15.69
CA MET A 1 -14.03 -15.39 16.51
C MET A 1 -14.96 -14.71 17.51
N LYS A 2 -14.73 -14.87 18.81
CA LYS A 2 -15.39 -14.02 19.80
C LYS A 2 -14.78 -12.63 19.62
N ASN A 3 -15.59 -11.65 19.21
CA ASN A 3 -15.15 -10.26 19.16
C ASN A 3 -15.13 -9.77 20.60
N ASP A 4 -14.01 -10.01 21.29
CA ASP A 4 -13.78 -9.44 22.60
C ASP A 4 -13.56 -7.94 22.39
N LEU A 5 -14.64 -7.19 22.55
CA LEU A 5 -14.60 -5.72 22.54
C LEU A 5 -13.74 -5.27 23.71
N LYS A 6 -12.88 -4.28 23.47
CA LYS A 6 -12.05 -3.70 24.51
C LYS A 6 -12.84 -2.65 25.26
N TYR A 7 -12.81 -2.78 26.58
CA TYR A 7 -13.44 -1.87 27.52
C TYR A 7 -12.36 -1.20 28.38
N ASP A 8 -12.65 0.02 28.82
CA ASP A 8 -11.82 0.78 29.75
C ASP A 8 -11.97 0.26 31.19
N ASP A 9 -11.23 0.88 32.13
CA ASP A 9 -11.25 0.51 33.55
C ASP A 9 -12.62 0.75 34.23
N PHE A 10 -13.51 1.51 33.58
CA PHE A 10 -14.86 1.81 34.05
C PHE A 10 -15.93 0.91 33.41
N GLY A 11 -15.53 -0.01 32.53
CA GLY A 11 -16.42 -0.92 31.82
C GLY A 11 -17.15 -0.29 30.62
N ASN A 12 -16.74 0.90 30.18
CA ASN A 12 -17.22 1.50 28.94
C ASN A 12 -16.37 1.04 27.75
N LEU A 13 -16.89 1.18 26.54
CA LEU A 13 -16.14 0.83 25.34
C LEU A 13 -14.92 1.77 25.20
N ASP A 14 -13.74 1.20 25.06
CA ASP A 14 -12.46 1.93 25.04
C ASP A 14 -12.29 2.66 23.70
N ALA A 15 -12.91 3.83 23.59
CA ALA A 15 -12.92 4.63 22.37
C ALA A 15 -11.51 5.03 21.95
N ASP A 16 -10.65 5.37 22.91
CA ASP A 16 -9.28 5.79 22.65
C ASP A 16 -8.46 4.66 22.01
N TYR A 17 -8.58 3.44 22.55
CA TYR A 17 -7.96 2.26 21.94
C TYR A 17 -8.38 2.06 20.47
N TYR A 18 -9.68 2.18 20.16
CA TYR A 18 -10.17 1.99 18.79
C TYR A 18 -9.76 3.13 17.87
N VAL A 19 -9.69 4.37 18.36
CA VAL A 19 -9.21 5.53 17.61
C VAL A 19 -7.74 5.35 17.24
N GLU A 20 -6.89 4.97 18.20
CA GLU A 20 -5.48 4.68 17.95
C GLU A 20 -5.30 3.58 16.92
N LYS A 21 -6.04 2.47 17.06
CA LYS A 21 -6.02 1.36 16.10
C LYS A 21 -6.46 1.80 14.70
N ALA A 22 -7.46 2.67 14.60
CA ALA A 22 -7.89 3.22 13.32
C ALA A 22 -6.79 4.08 12.67
N TYR A 23 -6.07 4.89 13.45
CA TYR A 23 -4.93 5.66 12.96
C TYR A 23 -3.76 4.77 12.51
N GLU A 24 -3.44 3.72 13.27
CA GLU A 24 -2.43 2.73 12.89
C GLU A 24 -2.78 2.06 11.55
N LEU A 25 -4.03 1.59 11.42
CA LEU A 25 -4.52 0.92 10.21
C LEU A 25 -4.46 1.87 9.01
N ARG A 26 -4.89 3.11 9.18
CA ARG A 26 -4.85 4.14 8.14
C ARG A 26 -3.42 4.39 7.68
N ARG A 27 -2.46 4.48 8.62
CA ARG A 27 -1.05 4.70 8.29
C ARG A 27 -0.44 3.51 7.56
N ALA A 28 -0.75 2.29 8.01
CA ALA A 28 -0.33 1.07 7.34
C ALA A 28 -0.86 1.01 5.90
N TYR A 29 -2.16 1.26 5.72
CA TYR A 29 -2.81 1.25 4.40
C TYR A 29 -2.23 2.31 3.47
N LEU A 30 -2.04 3.54 3.96
CA LEU A 30 -1.43 4.62 3.19
C LEU A 30 -0.01 4.25 2.75
N SER A 31 0.79 3.65 3.64
CA SER A 31 2.15 3.22 3.29
C SER A 31 2.15 2.15 2.20
N ALA A 32 1.22 1.20 2.24
CA ALA A 32 1.08 0.15 1.24
C ALA A 32 0.61 0.72 -0.10
N ALA A 33 -0.39 1.61 -0.07
CA ALA A 33 -0.88 2.32 -1.25
C ALA A 33 0.22 3.14 -1.92
N MET A 34 1.02 3.89 -1.15
CA MET A 34 2.14 4.68 -1.67
C MET A 34 3.23 3.80 -2.30
N LYS A 35 3.59 2.68 -1.65
CA LYS A 35 4.55 1.71 -2.22
C LYS A 35 4.05 1.15 -3.56
N SER A 36 2.75 0.81 -3.63
CA SER A 36 2.11 0.33 -4.86
C SER A 36 2.11 1.40 -5.97
N ALA A 37 1.80 2.65 -5.62
CA ALA A 37 1.82 3.77 -6.56
C ALA A 37 3.22 4.00 -7.14
N VAL A 38 4.25 4.03 -6.29
CA VAL A 38 5.65 4.18 -6.72
C VAL A 38 6.07 3.02 -7.63
N ALA A 39 5.72 1.79 -7.27
CA ALA A 39 6.01 0.62 -8.09
C ALA A 39 5.33 0.70 -9.46
N SER A 40 4.07 1.13 -9.50
CA SER A 40 3.29 1.30 -10.72
C SER A 40 3.90 2.36 -11.64
N VAL A 41 4.29 3.51 -11.10
CA VAL A 41 4.96 4.59 -11.86
C VAL A 41 6.29 4.10 -12.40
N LYS A 42 7.10 3.42 -11.58
CA LYS A 42 8.39 2.87 -12.01
C LYS A 42 8.21 1.85 -13.13
N ALA A 43 7.23 0.96 -13.02
CA ALA A 43 6.91 -0.03 -14.05
C ALA A 43 6.44 0.63 -15.35
N PHE A 44 5.61 1.68 -15.27
CA PHE A 44 5.17 2.44 -16.43
C PHE A 44 6.35 3.03 -17.22
N PHE A 45 7.28 3.71 -16.54
CA PHE A 45 8.46 4.29 -17.20
C PHE A 45 9.47 3.22 -17.66
N ALA A 46 9.64 2.12 -16.92
CA ALA A 46 10.46 0.99 -17.35
C ALA A 46 9.92 0.36 -18.65
N ASN A 47 8.60 0.22 -18.76
CA ASN A 47 7.97 -0.27 -19.99
C ASN A 47 8.11 0.74 -21.13
N LEU A 48 7.91 2.04 -20.89
CA LEU A 48 8.08 3.07 -21.92
C LEU A 48 9.51 3.09 -22.49
N THR A 49 10.52 2.95 -21.62
CA THR A 49 11.93 2.91 -22.04
C THR A 49 12.35 1.59 -22.67
N THR A 50 11.74 0.47 -22.27
CA THR A 50 12.01 -0.86 -22.85
C THR A 50 11.33 -1.03 -24.21
N SER A 51 10.11 -0.51 -24.41
CA SER A 51 9.43 -0.48 -25.70
C SER A 51 10.20 0.28 -26.77
N ASN A 52 10.99 1.30 -26.39
CA ASN A 52 11.88 2.00 -27.32
C ASN A 52 13.19 1.25 -27.62
N ARG A 53 13.57 0.24 -26.81
CA ARG A 53 14.83 -0.51 -26.97
C ARG A 53 14.69 -1.73 -27.89
N THR A 54 13.49 -2.29 -28.01
CA THR A 54 13.20 -3.44 -28.89
C THR A 54 13.20 -3.10 -30.39
N LEU A 55 13.31 -1.84 -30.79
CA LEU A 55 13.39 -1.43 -32.20
C LEU A 55 14.81 -1.45 -32.78
N LYS A 56 15.85 -1.82 -32.00
CA LYS A 56 17.25 -1.96 -32.46
C LYS A 56 17.76 -3.40 -32.43
N SER A 57 16.99 -4.33 -32.97
CA SER A 57 17.51 -5.64 -33.39
C SER A 57 16.88 -6.06 -34.71
N THR A 58 17.11 -5.26 -35.75
CA THR A 58 17.07 -5.80 -37.12
C THR A 58 18.32 -6.65 -37.30
N PRO A 59 18.24 -7.97 -37.53
CA PRO A 59 19.41 -8.73 -37.93
C PRO A 59 19.87 -8.18 -39.28
N GLN A 60 21.03 -7.54 -39.32
CA GLN A 60 21.68 -7.20 -40.59
C GLN A 60 22.23 -8.49 -41.20
N HIS A 61 21.58 -8.87 -42.30
CA HIS A 61 21.98 -9.69 -43.45
C HIS A 61 23.18 -10.63 -43.38
#